data_AF-A0A9E2LS26-F1
#
_entry.id   AF-A0A9E2LS26-F1
#
_cell.length_a   1.000
_cell.length_b   1.000
_cell.length_c   1.000
_cell.angle_alpha   90.00
_cell.angle_beta   90.00
_cell.angle_gamma   90.00
#
_symmetry.space_group_name_H-M   'P 1'
#
loop_
_entity.id
_entity.type
_entity.pdbx_description
1 polymer ?
#
loop_
_entity_poly.entity_id
_entity_poly.type
_entity_poly.pdbx_seq_one_letter_code
_entity_poly.pdbx_strand_id
1 'polypeptide(L)'
;MSHIKSREVILALKITDELLNRLEAMRDAWRRDAHSVPKGLSCSESKEGQFVLVAAESVFTTIPGACIIKGLGAVELVGTEPLFEEGASSKTLVLRDTPEGWKFSVKYVPPIVRERNTR
;
A
#
# COMPACT_ATOMS: atom_id res chain seq x y z
N MET A 1 -11.40 -26.70 -1.65
CA MET A 1 -11.55 -25.42 -0.94
C MET A 1 -11.07 -24.34 -1.89
N SER A 2 -11.95 -23.43 -2.33
CA SER A 2 -11.55 -22.36 -3.25
C SER A 2 -10.54 -21.46 -2.54
N HIS A 3 -9.27 -21.53 -2.94
CA HIS A 3 -8.28 -20.53 -2.54
C HIS A 3 -8.74 -19.20 -3.12
N ILE A 4 -9.33 -18.35 -2.29
CA ILE A 4 -9.62 -16.97 -2.69
C ILE A 4 -8.26 -16.33 -2.99
N LYS A 5 -8.00 -16.08 -4.28
CA LYS A 5 -6.76 -15.47 -4.72
C LYS A 5 -6.75 -14.03 -4.24
N SER A 6 -5.67 -13.64 -3.56
CA SER A 6 -5.40 -12.25 -3.25
C SER A 6 -5.35 -11.43 -4.55
N ARG A 7 -5.86 -10.20 -4.49
CA ARG A 7 -5.83 -9.23 -5.59
C ARG A 7 -4.75 -8.20 -5.30
N GLU A 8 -3.96 -7.85 -6.31
CA GLU A 8 -3.08 -6.69 -6.28
C GLU A 8 -3.60 -5.66 -7.27
N VAL A 9 -3.83 -4.44 -6.81
CA VAL A 9 -4.37 -3.33 -7.61
C VAL A 9 -3.39 -2.17 -7.54
N ILE A 10 -2.97 -1.65 -8.70
CA ILE A 10 -2.13 -0.45 -8.78
C ILE A 10 -3.01 0.77 -8.54
N LEU A 11 -2.54 1.68 -7.70
CA LEU A 11 -3.23 2.92 -7.40
C LEU A 11 -2.84 3.99 -8.43
N ALA A 12 -3.84 4.68 -8.95
CA ALA A 12 -3.61 5.97 -9.58
C ALA A 12 -3.59 7.03 -8.49
N LEU A 13 -2.49 7.76 -8.37
CA LEU A 13 -2.30 8.80 -7.35
C LEU A 13 -1.58 10.01 -7.93
N LYS A 14 -1.76 11.15 -7.28
CA LYS A 14 -0.90 12.32 -7.51
C LYS A 14 0.22 12.30 -6.50
N ILE A 15 1.44 12.12 -6.98
CA ILE A 15 2.64 12.21 -6.14
C ILE A 15 2.92 13.68 -5.90
N THR A 16 2.91 14.10 -4.64
CA THR A 16 3.33 15.43 -4.22
C THR A 16 4.82 15.43 -3.90
N ASP A 17 5.48 16.57 -4.05
CA ASP A 17 6.90 16.72 -3.70
C ASP A 17 7.15 16.41 -2.21
N GLU A 18 6.20 16.74 -1.33
CA GLU A 18 6.30 16.40 0.08
C GLU A 18 6.35 14.87 0.30
N LEU A 19 5.46 14.13 -0.35
CA LEU A 19 5.43 12.68 -0.26
C LEU A 19 6.72 12.06 -0.80
N LEU A 20 7.20 12.56 -1.94
CA LEU A 20 8.45 12.09 -2.56
C LEU A 20 9.63 12.30 -1.60
N ASN A 21 9.80 13.50 -1.05
CA ASN A 21 10.86 13.80 -0.10
C ASN A 21 10.81 12.90 1.14
N ARG A 22 9.62 12.62 1.67
CA ARG A 22 9.46 11.71 2.83
C ARG A 22 9.81 10.26 2.49
N LEU A 23 9.47 9.79 1.29
CA LEU A 23 9.81 8.45 0.81
C LEU A 23 11.31 8.28 0.63
N GLU A 24 11.98 9.28 0.04
CA GLU A 24 13.44 9.29 -0.11
C GLU A 24 14.13 9.32 1.26
N ALA A 25 13.67 10.17 2.18
CA ALA A 25 14.20 10.22 3.54
C ALA A 25 14.04 8.87 4.27
N MET A 26 12.90 8.20 4.09
CA MET A 26 12.65 6.87 4.68
C MET A 26 13.58 5.81 4.08
N ARG A 27 13.77 5.80 2.75
CA ARG A 27 14.69 4.90 2.06
C ARG A 27 16.12 5.07 2.58
N ASP A 28 16.57 6.32 2.69
CA ASP A 28 17.92 6.63 3.14
C ASP A 28 18.13 6.32 4.63
N ALA A 29 17.13 6.58 5.48
CA ALA A 29 17.17 6.21 6.88
C ALA A 29 17.24 4.68 7.06
N TRP A 30 16.41 3.94 6.35
CA TRP A 30 16.43 2.47 6.38
C TRP A 30 17.76 1.88 5.89
N ARG A 31 18.34 2.44 4.82
CA ARG A 31 19.66 2.00 4.33
C ARG A 31 20.78 2.21 5.34
N ARG A 32 20.68 3.24 6.19
CA ARG A 32 21.65 3.48 7.27
C ARG A 32 21.39 2.58 8.48
N ASP A 33 20.12 2.41 8.85
CA ASP A 33 19.71 1.56 9.96
C ASP A 33 18.36 0.89 9.66
N ALA A 34 18.40 -0.43 9.45
CA ALA A 34 17.21 -1.22 9.16
C ALA A 34 16.19 -1.23 10.31
N HIS A 35 16.59 -0.95 11.55
CA HIS A 35 15.72 -0.91 12.72
C HIS A 35 14.98 0.41 12.90
N SER A 36 15.30 1.42 12.08
CA SER A 36 14.64 2.73 12.11
C SER A 36 13.19 2.71 11.61
N VAL A 37 12.75 1.59 11.00
CA VAL A 37 11.43 1.46 10.39
C VAL A 37 10.33 1.37 11.46
N PRO A 38 9.31 2.26 11.44
CA PRO A 38 8.21 2.22 12.39
C PRO A 38 7.43 0.89 12.38
N LYS A 39 6.89 0.51 13.54
CA LYS A 39 6.03 -0.69 13.66
C LYS A 39 4.86 -0.65 12.67
N GLY A 40 4.66 -1.75 11.95
CA GLY A 40 3.62 -1.89 10.92
C GLY A 40 4.07 -1.47 9.52
N LEU A 41 5.23 -0.81 9.41
CA LEU A 41 5.95 -0.64 8.16
C LEU A 41 7.05 -1.70 8.05
N SER A 42 7.37 -2.10 6.83
CA SER A 42 8.49 -2.98 6.52
C SER A 42 9.16 -2.47 5.26
N CYS A 43 10.48 -2.36 5.30
CA CYS A 43 11.29 -1.94 4.16
C CYS A 43 12.18 -3.10 3.73
N SER A 44 12.29 -3.32 2.42
CA SER A 44 13.17 -4.31 1.83
C SER A 44 13.69 -3.84 0.47
N GLU A 45 14.62 -4.60 -0.08
CA GLU A 45 15.09 -4.42 -1.46
C GLU A 45 14.64 -5.62 -2.31
N SER A 46 14.12 -5.35 -3.51
CA SER A 46 13.79 -6.39 -4.47
C SER A 46 15.06 -7.03 -5.02
N LYS A 47 14.90 -8.17 -5.70
CA LYS A 47 16.03 -8.82 -6.40
C LYS A 47 16.63 -7.93 -7.50
N GLU A 48 15.86 -6.98 -8.04
CA GLU A 48 16.34 -6.00 -9.01
C GLU A 48 16.92 -4.73 -8.38
N GLY A 49 17.10 -4.70 -7.05
CA GLY A 49 17.65 -3.52 -6.35
C GLY A 49 16.62 -2.41 -6.08
N GLN A 50 15.33 -2.69 -6.27
CA GLN A 50 14.27 -1.69 -6.05
C GLN A 50 13.93 -1.61 -4.56
N PHE A 51 13.83 -0.40 -4.02
CA PHE A 51 13.34 -0.23 -2.66
C PHE A 51 11.84 -0.53 -2.60
N VAL A 52 11.45 -1.34 -1.61
CA VAL A 52 10.07 -1.75 -1.37
C VAL A 52 9.68 -1.36 0.05
N LEU A 53 8.66 -0.54 0.19
CA LEU A 53 8.01 -0.23 1.47
C LEU A 53 6.65 -0.93 1.51
N VAL A 54 6.39 -1.67 2.58
CA VAL A 54 5.13 -2.37 2.83
C VAL A 54 4.52 -1.80 4.09
N ALA A 55 3.26 -1.36 3.99
CA ALA A 55 2.46 -0.87 5.10
C ALA A 55 1.33 -1.85 5.41
N ALA A 56 1.29 -2.32 6.65
CA ALA A 56 0.22 -3.18 7.15
C ALA A 56 -1.10 -2.41 7.33
N GLU A 57 -2.23 -3.11 7.29
CA GLU A 57 -3.58 -2.54 7.46
C GLU A 57 -3.73 -1.68 8.73
N SER A 58 -2.95 -1.95 9.78
CA SER A 58 -2.97 -1.18 11.03
C SER A 58 -2.30 0.20 10.95
N VAL A 59 -1.57 0.49 9.87
CA VAL A 59 -0.80 1.73 9.72
C VAL A 59 -1.16 2.51 8.46
N PHE A 60 -2.17 2.10 7.71
CA PHE A 60 -2.76 2.96 6.70
C PHE A 60 -4.28 2.90 6.75
N THR A 61 -4.91 3.98 6.29
CA THR A 61 -6.35 4.05 6.11
C THR A 61 -6.66 4.72 4.78
N THR A 62 -7.75 4.30 4.16
CA THR A 62 -8.20 4.86 2.88
C THR A 62 -9.52 5.57 3.09
N ILE A 63 -9.58 6.80 2.60
CA ILE A 63 -10.80 7.60 2.52
C ILE A 63 -11.05 7.95 1.04
N PRO A 64 -12.27 8.34 0.66
CA PRO A 64 -12.52 8.84 -0.70
C PRO A 64 -11.50 9.91 -1.10
N GLY A 65 -10.74 9.65 -2.17
CA GLY A 65 -9.72 10.57 -2.69
C GLY A 65 -8.37 10.58 -1.97
N ALA A 66 -8.16 9.80 -0.90
CA ALA A 66 -6.86 9.78 -0.22
C ALA A 66 -6.52 8.46 0.50
N CYS A 67 -5.23 8.18 0.59
CA CYS A 67 -4.66 7.13 1.44
C CYS A 67 -3.75 7.77 2.49
N ILE A 68 -4.06 7.59 3.76
CA ILE A 68 -3.28 8.12 4.88
C ILE A 68 -2.40 7.00 5.42
N ILE A 69 -1.10 7.21 5.46
CA ILE A 69 -0.10 6.26 5.93
C ILE A 69 0.53 6.83 7.20
N LYS A 70 0.37 6.13 8.33
CA LYS A 70 0.91 6.54 9.62
C LYS A 70 2.43 6.64 9.54
N GLY A 71 2.96 7.81 9.90
CA GLY A 71 4.39 8.10 9.86
C GLY A 71 4.92 8.57 8.51
N LEU A 72 4.12 8.51 7.43
CA LEU A 72 4.51 9.00 6.11
C LEU A 72 3.64 10.19 5.65
N GLY A 73 2.34 10.17 5.90
CA GLY A 73 1.43 11.27 5.55
C GLY A 73 0.27 10.82 4.66
N ALA A 74 -0.44 11.79 4.08
CA ALA A 74 -1.54 11.55 3.17
C ALA A 74 -1.07 11.53 1.71
N VAL A 75 -1.63 10.61 0.93
CA VAL A 75 -1.41 10.42 -0.51
C VAL A 75 -2.72 10.71 -1.21
N GLU A 76 -2.73 11.61 -2.18
CA GLU A 76 -3.92 11.91 -2.98
C GLU A 76 -4.16 10.81 -4.01
N LEU A 77 -5.32 10.16 -3.95
CA LEU A 77 -5.74 9.16 -4.91
C LEU A 77 -6.50 9.84 -6.06
N VAL A 78 -6.27 9.36 -7.28
CA VAL A 78 -7.03 9.79 -8.45
C VAL A 78 -8.37 9.07 -8.41
N GLY A 79 -9.43 9.82 -8.10
CA GLY A 79 -10.80 9.31 -7.99
C GLY A 79 -11.29 9.26 -6.55
N THR A 80 -12.61 9.30 -6.38
CA THR A 80 -13.28 9.34 -5.06
C THR A 80 -13.95 8.03 -4.68
N GLU A 81 -13.79 6.99 -5.49
CA GLU A 81 -14.38 5.68 -5.23
C GLU A 81 -13.65 4.98 -4.06
N PRO A 82 -14.36 4.19 -3.24
CA PRO A 82 -13.73 3.37 -2.22
C PRO A 82 -12.73 2.41 -2.85
N LEU A 83 -11.51 2.40 -2.32
CA LEU A 83 -10.44 1.56 -2.86
C LEU A 83 -10.69 0.06 -2.64
N PHE A 84 -11.45 -0.28 -1.59
CA PHE A 84 -11.73 -1.65 -1.20
C PHE A 84 -13.23 -1.91 -1.22
N GLU A 85 -13.59 -3.08 -1.76
CA GLU A 85 -14.94 -3.62 -1.67
C GLU A 85 -15.35 -3.83 -0.20
N GLU A 86 -16.63 -3.63 0.12
CA GLU A 86 -17.14 -3.90 1.47
C GLU A 86 -16.90 -5.37 1.84
N GLY A 87 -16.29 -5.62 3.00
CA GLY A 87 -15.90 -6.96 3.44
C GLY A 87 -14.54 -7.45 2.92
N ALA A 88 -13.77 -6.62 2.19
CA ALA A 88 -12.37 -6.91 1.88
C ALA A 88 -11.50 -7.00 3.14
N SER A 89 -10.55 -7.93 3.14
CA SER A 89 -9.70 -8.24 4.31
C SER A 89 -8.23 -8.42 3.92
N SER A 90 -7.35 -8.51 4.93
CA SER A 90 -5.90 -8.73 4.74
C SER A 90 -5.27 -7.68 3.84
N LYS A 91 -5.56 -6.40 4.13
CA LYS A 91 -5.13 -5.29 3.27
C LYS A 91 -3.67 -4.98 3.52
N THR A 92 -2.94 -4.67 2.48
CA THR A 92 -1.52 -4.31 2.56
C THR A 92 -1.22 -3.32 1.46
N LEU A 93 -0.63 -2.19 1.82
CA LEU A 93 -0.17 -1.20 0.87
C LEU A 93 1.31 -1.46 0.56
N VAL A 94 1.69 -1.42 -0.71
CA VAL A 94 3.04 -1.69 -1.21
C VAL A 94 3.48 -0.51 -2.08
N LEU A 95 4.62 0.06 -1.75
CA LEU A 95 5.26 1.14 -2.50
C LEU A 95 6.57 0.61 -3.03
N ARG A 96 6.82 0.80 -4.33
CA ARG A 96 8.05 0.38 -4.99
C ARG A 96 8.68 1.55 -5.70
N ASP A 97 9.97 1.74 -5.47
CA ASP A 97 10.80 2.68 -6.21
C ASP A 97 11.27 2.02 -7.51
N THR A 98 10.63 2.37 -8.62
CA THR A 98 10.93 1.80 -9.95
C THR A 98 11.64 2.83 -10.83
N PRO A 99 12.33 2.41 -11.91
CA PRO A 99 12.97 3.36 -12.84
C PRO A 99 12.01 4.37 -13.47
N GLU A 100 10.71 4.04 -13.54
CA GLU A 100 9.64 4.90 -14.06
C GLU A 100 9.06 5.85 -12.99
N GLY A 101 9.55 5.76 -11.75
CA GLY A 101 9.04 6.45 -10.58
C GLY A 101 8.39 5.50 -9.56
N TRP A 102 7.78 6.09 -8.53
CA TRP A 102 7.15 5.33 -7.46
C TRP A 102 5.84 4.68 -7.91
N LYS A 103 5.72 3.36 -7.71
CA LYS A 103 4.48 2.60 -7.94
C LYS A 103 3.87 2.24 -6.60
N PHE A 104 2.57 2.54 -6.45
CA PHE A 104 1.80 2.20 -5.27
C PHE A 104 0.78 1.14 -5.66
N SER A 105 0.71 0.07 -4.90
CA SER A 105 -0.31 -0.97 -5.07
C SER A 105 -0.88 -1.39 -3.73
N VAL A 106 -2.13 -1.83 -3.74
CA VAL A 106 -2.74 -2.50 -2.58
C VAL A 106 -2.94 -3.97 -2.90
N LYS A 107 -2.63 -4.80 -1.91
CA LYS A 107 -2.94 -6.22 -1.88
C LYS A 107 -4.07 -6.45 -0.89
N TYR A 108 -5.10 -7.15 -1.30
CA TYR A 108 -6.21 -7.51 -0.41
C TYR A 108 -6.89 -8.81 -0.85
N VAL A 109 -7.66 -9.39 0.07
CA VAL A 109 -8.55 -10.52 -0.21
C VAL A 109 -9.96 -9.96 -0.41
N PRO A 110 -10.59 -10.17 -1.59
CA PRO A 110 -11.95 -9.69 -1.84
C PRO A 110 -12.96 -10.39 -0.92
N PRO A 111 -14.15 -9.81 -0.71
CA PRO A 111 -15.17 -10.42 0.14
C PRO A 111 -15.55 -11.82 -0.35
N ILE A 112 -15.78 -12.73 0.60
CA ILE A 112 -16.21 -14.10 0.29
C ILE A 112 -17.70 -14.08 -0.03
N VAL A 113 -18.05 -14.07 -1.31
CA VAL A 113 -19.44 -14.27 -1.75
C VAL A 113 -19.77 -15.76 -1.60
N ARG A 114 -20.53 -16.12 -0.56
CA ARG A 114 -21.10 -17.47 -0.43
C ARG A 114 -22.44 -17.51 -1.14
N GLU A 115 -22.58 -18.31 -2.20
CA GLU A 115 -23.83 -18.52 -2.97
C GLU A 115 -24.99 -19.16 -2.17
N ARG A 116 -24.90 -19.29 -0.84
CA ARG A 116 -25.96 -19.87 -0.01
C ARG A 116 -27.19 -18.98 0.19
N ASN A 117 -27.25 -17.81 -0.45
CA ASN A 117 -28.41 -16.90 -0.41
C ASN A 117 -29.11 -16.72 -1.77
N THR A 118 -28.82 -17.56 -2.77
CA THR A 118 -29.66 -17.68 -3.96
C THR A 118 -30.54 -18.92 -3.83
N ARG A 119 -31.70 -18.71 -3.16
CA ARG A 119 -32.82 -19.61 -2.88
C ARG A 119 -32.67 -20.60 -1.73
#